data_AF-A0A916PZR2-F1
#
_entry.id   AF-A0A916PZR2-F1
#
_cell.length_a   1.000
_cell.length_b   1.000
_cell.length_c   1.000
_cell.angle_alpha   90.00
_cell.angle_beta   90.00
_cell.angle_gamma   90.00
#
_symmetry.space_group_name_H-M   'P 1'
#
loop_
_entity.id
_entity.type
_entity.pdbx_description
1 polymer ?
#
loop_
_entity_poly.entity_id
_entity_poly.type
_entity_poly.pdbx_seq_one_letter_code
_entity_poly.pdbx_strand_id
1 'polypeptide(L)'
;MPAIAGAFASEASCPITKSVYRDGDGTGFELVFWEPPVGTPFHGTAIINHPQHKQIYRFIVSQSSGYGSIWLTNQDKDTINLKNDRSFGITFFDRNFKSATPLWLGKETDSPKYAIVADLGSHDYYRRRGSTLPLLGDVIWIHDRCQ
;
A
#
# COMPACT_ATOMS: atom_id res chain seq x y z
N MET A 1 11.15 37.23 9.36
CA MET A 1 10.77 36.01 8.62
C MET A 1 10.63 34.89 9.64
N PRO A 2 9.42 34.38 9.94
CA PRO A 2 9.29 33.27 10.88
C PRO A 2 9.58 31.96 10.15
N ALA A 3 10.41 31.12 10.76
CA ALA A 3 10.70 29.77 10.31
C ALA A 3 9.47 28.89 10.59
N ILE A 4 8.93 28.25 9.54
CA ILE A 4 7.95 27.18 9.70
C ILE A 4 8.73 25.95 10.16
N ALA A 5 8.86 25.79 11.47
CA ALA A 5 9.27 24.52 12.06
C ALA A 5 8.10 23.55 11.90
N GLY A 6 8.07 22.83 10.78
CA GLY A 6 7.25 21.64 10.65
C GLY A 6 7.73 20.63 11.68
N ALA A 7 6.96 20.46 12.75
CA ALA A 7 7.18 19.38 13.70
C ALA A 7 7.02 18.06 12.94
N PHE A 8 8.12 17.44 12.54
CA PHE A 8 8.14 16.03 12.22
C PHE A 8 7.88 15.31 13.54
N ALA A 9 6.60 15.03 13.81
CA ALA A 9 6.22 14.15 14.89
C ALA A 9 7.05 12.87 14.75
N SER A 10 7.70 12.47 15.84
CA SER A 10 8.37 11.18 15.94
C SER A 10 7.37 10.12 15.46
N GLU A 11 7.61 9.55 14.27
CA GLU A 11 6.84 8.41 13.77
C GLU A 11 6.87 7.34 14.85
N ALA A 12 5.79 7.23 15.62
CA ALA A 12 5.58 6.08 16.48
C ALA A 12 5.55 4.89 15.52
N SER A 13 6.52 4.01 15.65
CA SER A 13 6.52 2.80 14.84
C SER A 13 5.28 1.98 15.17
N CYS A 14 4.55 1.55 14.15
CA CYS A 14 3.40 0.67 14.30
C CYS A 14 3.53 -0.56 13.40
N PRO A 15 2.76 -1.63 13.71
CA PRO A 15 2.64 -2.78 12.84
C PRO A 15 2.11 -2.39 11.46
N ILE A 16 2.50 -3.15 10.44
CA ILE A 16 2.08 -2.90 9.06
C ILE A 16 0.55 -2.89 8.91
N THR A 17 -0.19 -3.76 9.60
CA THR A 17 -1.67 -3.76 9.61
C THR A 17 -2.32 -2.50 10.19
N LYS A 18 -1.54 -1.59 10.77
CA LYS A 18 -2.00 -0.29 11.28
C LYS A 18 -1.44 0.91 10.53
N SER A 19 -0.83 0.67 9.37
CA SER A 19 -0.01 1.68 8.71
C SER A 19 -0.70 2.31 7.52
N VAL A 20 -0.51 3.62 7.39
CA VAL A 20 -0.95 4.44 6.26
C VAL A 20 0.27 4.98 5.54
N TYR A 21 0.32 4.76 4.24
CA TYR A 21 1.30 5.35 3.34
C TYR A 21 0.62 6.35 2.42
N ARG A 22 1.33 7.43 2.10
CA ARG A 22 0.94 8.40 1.08
C ARG A 22 1.77 8.24 -0.17
N ASP A 23 1.19 8.57 -1.31
CA ASP A 23 1.94 8.69 -2.55
C ASP A 23 3.07 9.74 -2.41
N GLY A 24 4.24 9.41 -2.94
CA GLY A 24 5.39 10.29 -2.91
C GLY A 24 5.34 11.43 -3.94
N ASP A 25 4.38 11.40 -4.87
CA ASP A 25 4.22 12.42 -5.91
C ASP A 25 3.26 13.56 -5.52
N GLY A 26 2.55 13.43 -4.39
CA GLY A 26 1.69 14.47 -3.83
C GLY A 26 0.30 14.56 -4.47
N THR A 27 -0.12 13.53 -5.20
CA THR A 27 -1.44 13.38 -5.80
C THR A 27 -2.55 13.09 -4.77
N GLY A 28 -2.18 12.64 -3.56
CA GLY A 28 -3.07 12.54 -2.40
C GLY A 28 -3.73 11.18 -2.20
N PHE A 29 -3.27 10.14 -2.88
CA PHE A 29 -3.66 8.76 -2.61
C PHE A 29 -3.12 8.26 -1.26
N GLU A 30 -3.91 7.41 -0.62
CA GLU A 30 -3.49 6.73 0.61
C GLU A 30 -3.55 5.22 0.40
N LEU A 31 -2.42 4.54 0.64
CA LEU A 31 -2.33 3.09 0.78
C LEU A 31 -2.47 2.75 2.27
N VAL A 32 -3.63 2.21 2.62
CA VAL A 32 -4.03 1.92 4.00
C VAL A 32 -4.05 0.42 4.21
N PHE A 33 -3.24 -0.04 5.15
CA PHE A 33 -3.25 -1.43 5.60
C PHE A 33 -4.20 -1.62 6.78
N TRP A 34 -4.79 -2.81 6.91
CA TRP A 34 -5.71 -3.19 7.97
C TRP A 34 -5.48 -4.63 8.40
N GLU A 35 -5.91 -4.95 9.62
CA GLU A 35 -6.00 -6.33 10.10
C GLU A 35 -6.80 -7.23 9.14
N PRO A 36 -6.46 -8.52 9.04
CA PRO A 36 -7.19 -9.45 8.19
C PRO A 36 -8.58 -9.73 8.76
N PRO A 37 -9.56 -10.14 7.92
CA PRO A 37 -10.84 -10.61 8.43
C PRO A 37 -10.64 -11.83 9.34
N VAL A 38 -11.41 -11.88 10.42
CA VAL A 38 -11.36 -12.96 11.42
C VAL A 38 -11.56 -14.32 10.74
N GLY A 39 -10.69 -15.28 11.07
CA GLY A 39 -10.77 -16.65 10.55
C GLY A 39 -10.22 -16.84 9.12
N THR A 40 -9.51 -15.86 8.57
CA THR A 40 -8.85 -15.99 7.26
C THR A 40 -7.37 -16.33 7.38
N PRO A 41 -6.77 -17.02 6.39
CA PRO A 41 -5.33 -17.29 6.37
C PRO A 41 -4.48 -16.09 5.90
N PHE A 42 -5.09 -14.92 5.73
CA PHE A 42 -4.42 -13.74 5.18
C PHE A 42 -3.74 -12.92 6.26
N HIS A 43 -2.72 -12.14 5.89
CA HIS A 43 -1.97 -11.30 6.84
C HIS A 43 -2.60 -9.94 7.07
N GLY A 44 -3.43 -9.48 6.14
CA GLY A 44 -4.09 -8.19 6.23
C GLY A 44 -4.92 -7.89 5.02
N THR A 45 -5.48 -6.69 5.00
CA THR A 45 -6.03 -6.09 3.79
C THR A 45 -5.31 -4.78 3.51
N ALA A 46 -5.18 -4.43 2.24
CA ALA A 46 -4.65 -3.14 1.83
C ALA A 46 -5.67 -2.44 0.92
N ILE A 47 -5.81 -1.14 1.08
CA ILE A 47 -6.79 -0.34 0.36
C ILE A 47 -6.08 0.88 -0.21
N ILE A 48 -6.31 1.19 -1.48
CA ILE A 48 -5.90 2.48 -2.02
C ILE A 48 -7.12 3.38 -2.09
N ASN A 49 -7.03 4.51 -1.41
CA ASN A 49 -8.05 5.55 -1.38
C ASN A 49 -7.60 6.77 -2.17
N HIS A 50 -8.54 7.44 -2.83
CA HIS A 50 -8.37 8.79 -3.37
C HIS A 50 -9.27 9.78 -2.62
N PRO A 51 -8.85 11.03 -2.36
CA PRO A 51 -9.62 11.99 -1.57
C PRO A 51 -11.04 12.25 -2.11
N GLN A 52 -11.18 12.25 -3.43
CA GLN A 52 -12.46 12.54 -4.11
C GLN A 52 -13.24 11.30 -4.54
N HIS A 53 -12.53 10.19 -4.82
CA HIS A 53 -13.13 8.99 -5.44
C HIS A 53 -13.23 7.82 -4.47
N LYS A 54 -12.82 8.02 -3.21
CA LYS A 54 -12.80 7.01 -2.14
C LYS A 54 -11.97 5.79 -2.57
N GLN A 55 -12.31 4.61 -2.07
CA GLN A 55 -11.60 3.35 -2.29
C GLN A 55 -11.59 2.96 -3.77
N ILE A 56 -10.41 3.05 -4.40
CA ILE A 56 -10.20 2.69 -5.81
C ILE A 56 -9.64 1.27 -6.00
N TYR A 57 -8.99 0.73 -4.97
CA TYR A 57 -8.53 -0.65 -4.93
C TYR A 57 -8.78 -1.29 -3.57
N ARG A 58 -9.01 -2.60 -3.57
CA ARG A 58 -9.01 -3.43 -2.37
C ARG A 58 -8.12 -4.64 -2.61
N PHE A 59 -7.24 -4.94 -1.67
CA PHE A 59 -6.33 -6.08 -1.75
C PHE A 59 -6.43 -6.95 -0.51
N ILE A 60 -6.30 -8.25 -0.72
CA ILE A 60 -5.83 -9.16 0.32
C ILE A 60 -4.31 -9.13 0.33
N VAL A 61 -3.73 -9.09 1.53
CA VAL A 61 -2.30 -9.24 1.76
C VAL A 61 -1.99 -10.69 2.10
N SER A 62 -1.21 -11.35 1.24
CA SER A 62 -0.77 -12.74 1.44
C SER A 62 0.74 -12.86 1.62
N GLN A 63 1.18 -14.00 2.13
CA GLN A 63 2.55 -14.19 2.59
C GLN A 63 3.56 -14.16 1.44
N SER A 64 4.71 -13.54 1.73
CA SER A 64 5.93 -13.54 0.94
C SER A 64 6.47 -14.96 0.71
N SER A 65 6.96 -15.27 -0.51
CA SER A 65 7.85 -16.42 -0.75
C SER A 65 9.35 -16.09 -0.63
N GLY A 66 9.71 -14.85 -0.25
CA GLY A 66 11.08 -14.39 0.02
C GLY A 66 11.30 -12.89 -0.30
N TYR A 67 12.41 -12.31 0.18
CA TYR A 67 12.95 -10.97 -0.16
C TYR A 67 12.08 -9.73 0.16
N GLY A 68 11.55 -9.60 1.38
CA GLY A 68 10.95 -8.34 1.84
C GLY A 68 9.72 -7.89 1.04
N SER A 69 9.10 -8.82 0.30
CA SER A 69 8.02 -8.53 -0.64
C SER A 69 6.79 -9.35 -0.32
N ILE A 70 5.64 -8.71 -0.19
CA ILE A 70 4.35 -9.39 0.02
C ILE A 70 3.48 -9.26 -1.24
N TRP A 71 2.47 -10.11 -1.35
CA TRP A 71 1.55 -10.09 -2.49
C TRP A 71 0.26 -9.37 -2.13
N LEU A 72 -0.18 -8.47 -3.00
CA LEU A 72 -1.45 -7.76 -2.97
C LEU A 72 -2.37 -8.36 -4.04
N THR A 73 -3.36 -9.14 -3.63
CA THR A 73 -4.32 -9.76 -4.55
C THR A 73 -5.58 -8.90 -4.61
N ASN A 74 -5.92 -8.37 -5.80
CA ASN A 74 -7.07 -7.48 -5.97
C ASN A 74 -8.40 -8.21 -5.65
N GLN A 75 -9.31 -7.53 -4.95
CA GLN A 75 -10.64 -8.02 -4.54
C GLN A 75 -11.80 -7.23 -5.16
N ASP A 76 -11.57 -6.49 -6.24
CA ASP A 76 -12.61 -5.65 -6.85
C ASP A 76 -13.88 -6.45 -7.21
N LYS A 77 -14.98 -6.08 -6.56
CA LYS A 77 -16.29 -6.76 -6.67
C LYS A 77 -17.03 -6.50 -8.00
N ASP A 78 -16.62 -5.47 -8.76
CA ASP A 78 -17.37 -5.01 -9.94
C ASP A 78 -16.87 -5.58 -11.27
N THR A 79 -15.85 -6.44 -11.27
CA THR A 79 -15.29 -7.03 -12.50
C THR A 79 -15.66 -8.51 -12.62
N ILE A 80 -16.94 -8.77 -12.82
CA ILE A 80 -17.57 -10.11 -13.00
C ILE A 80 -16.95 -10.94 -14.17
N ASN A 81 -16.00 -10.39 -14.95
CA ASN A 81 -15.42 -11.08 -16.12
C ASN A 81 -13.88 -11.09 -16.22
N LEU A 82 -13.13 -10.64 -15.20
CA LEU A 82 -11.67 -10.83 -15.23
C LEU A 82 -11.33 -12.15 -14.54
N LYS A 83 -11.23 -13.23 -15.33
CA LYS A 83 -10.66 -14.53 -14.96
C LYS A 83 -9.21 -14.49 -14.44
N ASN A 84 -8.65 -13.31 -14.20
CA ASN A 84 -7.28 -13.09 -13.75
C ASN A 84 -7.31 -12.13 -12.55
N ASP A 85 -7.43 -12.68 -11.34
CA ASP A 85 -7.10 -11.95 -10.11
C ASP A 85 -5.63 -11.52 -10.20
N ARG A 86 -5.39 -10.27 -10.60
CA ARG A 86 -4.02 -9.76 -10.72
C ARG A 86 -3.47 -9.56 -9.32
N SER A 87 -2.42 -10.30 -9.00
CA SER A 87 -1.58 -10.06 -7.83
C SER A 87 -0.48 -9.07 -8.17
N PHE A 88 -0.23 -8.14 -7.26
CA PHE A 88 0.88 -7.20 -7.34
C PHE A 88 1.90 -7.52 -6.26
N GLY A 89 3.18 -7.45 -6.59
CA GLY A 89 4.24 -7.51 -5.58
C GLY A 89 4.40 -6.13 -4.95
N ILE A 90 4.46 -6.06 -3.62
CA ILE A 90 4.88 -4.84 -2.92
C ILE A 90 6.16 -5.12 -2.13
N THR A 91 7.18 -4.31 -2.39
CA THR A 91 8.49 -4.40 -1.72
C THR A 91 8.66 -3.21 -0.78
N PHE A 92 9.20 -3.46 0.40
CA PHE A 92 9.39 -2.42 1.41
C PHE A 92 10.85 -2.06 1.65
N PHE A 93 11.08 -0.82 2.05
CA PHE A 93 12.41 -0.28 2.33
C PHE A 93 12.45 0.56 3.61
N ASP A 94 13.60 0.52 4.29
CA ASP A 94 13.90 1.40 5.42
C ASP A 94 14.23 2.83 4.96
N ARG A 95 14.52 3.72 5.91
CA ARG A 95 14.90 5.13 5.63
C ARG A 95 16.17 5.28 4.78
N ASN A 96 16.98 4.23 4.66
CA ASN A 96 18.22 4.20 3.87
C ASN A 96 18.05 3.44 2.54
N PHE A 97 16.81 3.15 2.12
CA PHE A 97 16.49 2.34 0.94
C PHE A 97 17.07 0.91 0.98
N LYS A 98 17.31 0.36 2.18
CA LYS A 98 17.61 -1.05 2.33
C LYS A 98 16.30 -1.83 2.40
N SER A 99 16.28 -3.01 1.78
CA SER A 99 15.12 -3.91 1.87
C SER A 99 14.74 -4.15 3.32
N ALA A 100 13.46 -3.97 3.63
CA ALA A 100 12.86 -4.22 4.93
C ALA A 100 11.74 -5.24 4.77
N THR A 101 11.58 -6.13 5.74
CA THR A 101 10.47 -7.10 5.75
C THR A 101 9.55 -6.73 6.91
N PRO A 102 8.30 -6.30 6.66
CA PRO A 102 7.35 -5.94 7.72
C PRO A 102 6.84 -7.15 8.52
N LEU A 103 7.20 -8.36 8.09
CA LEU A 103 6.82 -9.64 8.70
C LEU A 103 8.08 -10.49 8.85
N TRP A 104 8.52 -10.73 10.08
CA TRP A 104 9.64 -11.62 10.37
C TRP A 104 9.16 -12.83 11.16
N LEU A 105 9.32 -14.04 10.59
CA LEU A 105 8.83 -15.30 11.18
C LEU A 105 7.34 -15.25 11.61
N GLY A 106 6.50 -14.59 10.80
CA GLY A 106 5.06 -14.46 11.07
C GLY A 106 4.69 -13.45 12.15
N LYS A 107 5.66 -12.73 12.71
CA LYS A 107 5.42 -11.59 13.62
C LYS A 107 5.53 -10.29 12.83
N GLU A 108 4.57 -9.41 13.04
CA GLU A 108 4.65 -8.05 12.51
C GLU A 108 5.79 -7.30 13.18
N THR A 109 6.55 -6.58 12.37
CA THR A 109 7.56 -5.63 12.81
C THR A 109 7.07 -4.21 12.61
N ASP A 110 7.93 -3.29 13.01
CA ASP A 110 7.86 -1.88 12.66
C ASP A 110 7.63 -1.66 11.15
N SER A 111 6.76 -0.70 10.83
CA SER A 111 6.47 -0.36 9.46
C SER A 111 7.67 0.26 8.74
N PRO A 112 8.04 -0.28 7.57
CA PRO A 112 9.08 0.31 6.73
C PRO A 112 8.74 1.74 6.29
N LYS A 113 9.76 2.55 5.98
CA LYS A 113 9.52 3.94 5.60
C LYS A 113 8.94 4.07 4.20
N TYR A 114 9.36 3.20 3.28
CA TYR A 114 8.95 3.26 1.88
C TYR A 114 8.39 1.92 1.41
N ALA A 115 7.48 1.98 0.45
CA ALA A 115 7.00 0.81 -0.26
C ALA A 115 6.85 1.09 -1.75
N ILE A 116 7.03 0.08 -2.58
CA ILE A 116 6.85 0.16 -4.04
C ILE A 116 5.96 -1.00 -4.45
N VAL A 117 4.85 -0.70 -5.13
CA VAL A 117 3.96 -1.72 -5.70
C VAL A 117 4.29 -1.89 -7.18
N ALA A 118 4.81 -3.04 -7.55
CA ALA A 118 5.19 -3.35 -8.92
C ALA A 118 3.95 -3.43 -9.83
N ASP A 119 4.08 -2.90 -11.05
CA ASP A 119 3.09 -2.94 -12.14
C ASP A 119 1.72 -2.30 -11.86
N LEU A 120 1.52 -1.66 -10.70
CA LEU A 120 0.23 -1.11 -10.33
C LEU A 120 -0.15 0.10 -11.19
N GLY A 121 0.80 1.00 -11.49
CA GLY A 121 0.55 2.17 -12.34
C GLY A 121 0.23 1.78 -13.77
N SER A 122 1.00 0.83 -14.31
CA SER A 122 0.70 0.22 -15.61
C SER A 122 -0.69 -0.43 -15.64
N HIS A 123 -1.07 -1.17 -14.60
CA HIS A 123 -2.41 -1.77 -14.52
C HIS A 123 -3.51 -0.71 -14.45
N ASP A 124 -3.36 0.32 -13.62
CA ASP A 124 -4.30 1.44 -13.53
C ASP A 124 -4.49 2.12 -14.89
N TYR A 125 -3.40 2.40 -15.59
CA TYR A 125 -3.44 2.99 -16.94
C TYR A 125 -4.33 2.19 -17.91
N TYR A 126 -4.15 0.86 -17.97
CA TYR A 126 -4.96 0.02 -18.85
C TYR A 126 -6.42 -0.12 -18.38
N ARG A 127 -6.66 -0.22 -17.07
CA ARG A 127 -8.01 -0.28 -16.50
C ARG A 127 -8.81 0.98 -16.81
N ARG A 128 -8.12 2.13 -16.88
CA ARG A 128 -8.73 3.44 -17.05
C ARG A 128 -8.96 3.88 -18.49
N ARG A 129 -8.64 3.07 -19.52
CA ARG A 129 -8.98 3.42 -20.91
C ARG A 129 -10.49 3.68 -21.04
N GLY A 130 -10.88 4.95 -21.12
CA GLY A 130 -12.27 5.40 -21.18
C GLY A 130 -12.90 5.89 -19.86
N SER A 131 -12.12 6.05 -18.77
CA SER A 131 -12.60 6.49 -17.45
C SER A 131 -11.93 7.78 -16.97
N THR A 132 -12.70 8.64 -16.28
CA THR A 132 -12.25 9.93 -15.69
C THR A 132 -11.70 9.81 -14.27
N LEU A 133 -11.48 8.59 -13.76
CA LEU A 133 -10.85 8.37 -12.45
C LEU A 133 -9.48 9.09 -12.36
N PRO A 134 -8.88 9.27 -11.18
CA PRO A 134 -7.52 9.81 -11.07
C PRO A 134 -6.50 8.73 -11.50
N LEU A 135 -5.34 9.13 -12.03
CA LEU A 135 -4.28 8.17 -12.43
C LEU A 135 -3.38 7.99 -11.24
N LEU A 136 -3.20 6.75 -10.80
CA LEU A 136 -2.29 6.44 -9.71
C LEU A 136 -0.83 6.55 -10.16
N GLY A 137 -0.50 6.04 -11.35
CA GLY A 137 0.88 5.97 -11.84
C GLY A 137 1.77 4.99 -11.06
N ASP A 138 3.05 4.91 -11.43
CA ASP A 138 4.05 4.13 -10.70
C ASP A 138 4.69 5.04 -9.63
N VAL A 139 4.21 4.92 -8.39
CA VAL A 139 4.60 5.80 -7.28
C VAL A 139 5.32 5.05 -6.16
N ILE A 140 6.23 5.76 -5.50
CA ILE A 140 6.77 5.33 -4.20
C ILE A 140 5.76 5.72 -3.13
N TRP A 141 5.43 4.78 -2.26
CA TRP A 141 4.59 4.99 -1.09
C TRP A 141 5.47 5.33 0.11
N ILE A 142 5.15 6.40 0.81
CA ILE A 142 5.90 6.89 1.97
C ILE A 142 5.03 6.72 3.20
N HIS A 143 5.54 6.02 4.22
CA HIS A 143 4.84 5.89 5.49
C HIS A 143 4.56 7.28 6.07
N ASP A 144 3.31 7.51 6.45
CA ASP A 144 2.79 8.79 6.94
C ASP A 144 2.40 8.69 8.41
N ARG A 145 1.50 7.75 8.74
CA ARG A 145 0.92 7.63 10.08
C ARG A 145 0.44 6.23 10.40
N CYS A 146 0.19 6.03 11.68
CA CYS A 146 -0.52 4.87 12.22
C CYS A 146 -1.99 5.20 12.45
N GLN A 147 -2.85 4.19 12.38
CA GLN A 147 -4.27 4.26 12.75
C GLN A 147 -4.55 3.66 14.13
#